data_AF-A0A9Q1BTP0-F1
#
_entry.id   AF-A0A9Q1BTP0-F1
#
_cell.length_a   1.000
_cell.length_b   1.000
_cell.length_c   1.000
_cell.angle_alpha   90.00
_cell.angle_beta   90.00
_cell.angle_gamma   90.00
#
_symmetry.space_group_name_H-M   'P 1'
#
loop_
_entity.id
_entity.type
_entity.pdbx_description
1 polymer ?
#
loop_
_entity_poly.entity_id
_entity_poly.type
_entity_poly.pdbx_seq_one_letter_code
_entity_poly.pdbx_strand_id
1 'polypeptide(L)'
;MDTEALKKLNKNKKLVKKLAKKYDAFLASDSLIKQIPRLLGPGLNKAGKFPSLLTHSEPMTGKVEEVKATIKFQMKKVLCLAVAIGHVEMSEDELVANINLAINFLVSLLKKNWQNVRSLYIKSTMGRPQRVF
;
A
#
# COMPACT_ATOMS: atom_id res chain seq x y z
N MET A 1 -5.95 10.28 17.92
CA MET A 1 -4.98 11.39 17.69
C MET A 1 -5.80 12.64 17.43
N ASP A 2 -5.83 13.56 18.38
CA ASP A 2 -6.62 14.78 18.24
C ASP A 2 -5.99 15.77 17.25
N THR A 3 -6.84 16.67 16.74
CA THR A 3 -6.47 17.74 15.79
C THR A 3 -5.32 18.60 16.30
N GLU A 4 -5.21 18.80 17.62
CA GLU A 4 -4.12 19.55 18.25
C GLU A 4 -2.78 18.80 18.23
N ALA A 5 -2.81 17.48 18.43
CA ALA A 5 -1.62 16.64 18.33
C ALA A 5 -1.09 16.61 16.88
N LEU A 6 -1.99 16.59 15.89
CA LEU A 6 -1.65 16.68 14.47
C LEU A 6 -0.99 18.03 14.11
N LYS A 7 -1.47 19.15 14.68
CA LYS A 7 -0.86 20.48 14.52
C LYS A 7 0.52 20.56 15.17
N LYS A 8 0.72 19.98 16.36
CA LYS A 8 2.03 19.90 17.03
C LYS A 8 3.03 19.06 16.21
N LEU A 9 2.57 17.98 15.57
CA LEU A 9 3.38 17.16 14.67
C LEU A 9 3.91 17.94 13.46
N ASN A 10 3.10 18.81 12.85
CA ASN A 10 3.51 19.57 11.66
C ASN A 10 4.72 20.46 11.94
N LYS A 11 4.82 21.04 13.15
CA LYS A 11 5.98 21.85 13.54
C LYS A 11 7.30 21.05 13.52
N ASN A 12 7.23 19.72 13.62
CA ASN A 12 8.40 18.87 13.79
C ASN A 12 8.55 17.83 12.65
N LYS A 13 9.16 18.25 11.53
CA LYS A 13 9.35 17.43 10.32
C LYS A 13 10.03 16.08 10.56
N LYS A 14 10.89 15.97 11.58
CA LYS A 14 11.59 14.71 11.92
C LYS A 14 10.61 13.65 12.48
N LEU A 15 9.70 14.06 13.36
CA LEU A 15 8.70 13.16 13.95
C LEU A 15 7.69 12.68 12.90
N VAL A 16 7.28 13.57 11.98
CA VAL A 16 6.40 13.20 10.86
C VAL A 16 7.06 12.15 9.96
N LYS A 17 8.35 12.32 9.63
CA LYS A 17 9.09 11.30 8.86
C LYS A 17 9.22 9.97 9.62
N LYS A 18 9.42 10.01 10.93
CA LYS A 18 9.49 8.79 11.77
C LYS A 18 8.16 8.04 11.77
N LEU A 19 7.04 8.76 11.87
CA LEU A 19 5.70 8.19 11.82
C LEU A 19 5.35 7.63 10.44
N ALA A 20 5.67 8.36 9.36
CA ALA A 20 5.45 7.89 8.00
C ALA A 20 6.27 6.62 7.67
N LYS A 21 7.42 6.43 8.32
CA LYS A 21 8.20 5.19 8.20
C LYS A 21 7.66 4.04 9.04
N LYS A 22 7.03 4.33 10.19
CA LYS A 22 6.54 3.30 11.13
C LYS A 22 5.27 2.60 10.65
N TYR A 23 4.40 3.30 9.92
CA TYR A 23 3.11 2.77 9.49
C TYR A 23 2.96 2.79 7.98
N ASP A 24 2.35 1.77 7.39
CA ASP A 24 2.19 1.64 5.94
C ASP A 24 0.91 2.26 5.41
N ALA A 25 -0.17 2.23 6.19
CA ALA A 25 -1.43 2.87 5.88
C ALA A 25 -1.86 3.81 7.00
N PHE A 26 -2.57 4.88 6.61
CA PHE A 26 -3.22 5.80 7.53
C PHE A 26 -4.71 5.83 7.20
N LEU A 27 -5.55 5.84 8.22
CA LEU A 27 -7.00 6.01 8.09
C LEU A 27 -7.37 7.39 8.63
N ALA A 28 -8.23 8.10 7.91
CA ALA A 28 -8.70 9.42 8.30
C ALA A 28 -10.22 9.50 8.18
N SER A 29 -10.87 10.13 9.17
CA SER A 29 -12.29 10.47 9.07
C SER A 29 -12.53 11.52 7.98
N ASP A 30 -13.74 11.53 7.43
CA ASP A 30 -14.15 12.49 6.40
C ASP A 30 -13.99 13.97 6.85
N SER A 31 -14.23 14.24 8.13
CA SER A 31 -14.00 15.55 8.73
C SER A 31 -12.53 15.99 8.73
N LEU A 32 -11.59 15.04 8.82
CA LEU A 32 -10.17 15.31 8.95
C LEU A 32 -9.44 15.25 7.61
N ILE A 33 -9.91 14.46 6.64
CA ILE A 33 -9.20 14.23 5.37
C ILE A 33 -8.95 15.53 4.58
N LYS A 34 -9.88 16.49 4.67
CA LYS A 34 -9.78 17.82 4.02
C LYS A 34 -8.66 18.69 4.61
N GLN A 35 -8.29 18.47 5.87
CA GLN A 35 -7.26 19.23 6.57
C GLN A 35 -5.86 18.60 6.44
N ILE A 36 -5.79 17.31 6.12
CA ILE A 36 -4.54 16.53 6.05
C ILE A 36 -3.55 17.05 4.99
N PRO A 37 -3.97 17.44 3.76
CA PRO A 37 -3.05 18.03 2.79
C PRO A 37 -2.33 19.27 3.32
N ARG A 38 -3.03 20.12 4.09
CA ARG A 38 -2.46 21.35 4.66
C ARG A 38 -1.53 21.07 5.85
N LEU A 39 -1.89 20.11 6.70
CA LEU A 39 -1.17 19.83 7.96
C LEU A 39 0.00 18.85 7.77
N LEU A 40 -0.17 17.83 6.94
CA LEU A 40 0.77 16.70 6.80
C LEU A 40 1.14 16.40 5.35
N GLY A 41 0.62 17.16 4.39
CA GLY A 41 0.83 16.95 2.96
C GLY A 41 2.29 16.76 2.56
N PRO A 42 3.23 17.65 2.93
CA PRO A 42 4.63 17.51 2.50
C PRO A 42 5.31 16.24 3.04
N GLY A 43 4.93 15.77 4.23
CA GLY A 43 5.51 14.58 4.85
C GLY A 43 4.91 13.28 4.32
N LEU A 44 3.58 13.20 4.29
CA LEU A 44 2.84 11.99 3.91
C LEU A 44 2.76 11.79 2.40
N ASN A 45 2.61 12.87 1.62
CA ASN A 45 2.54 12.76 0.16
C ASN A 45 3.90 12.36 -0.43
N LYS A 46 5.01 12.90 0.11
CA LYS A 46 6.36 12.49 -0.29
C LYS A 46 6.64 11.02 0.04
N ALA A 47 6.02 10.49 1.08
CA ALA A 47 6.09 9.07 1.44
C ALA A 47 5.14 8.18 0.62
N GLY A 48 4.22 8.75 -0.17
CA GLY A 48 3.20 7.99 -0.92
C GLY A 48 2.11 7.36 -0.05
N LYS A 49 2.04 7.74 1.23
CA LYS A 49 1.15 7.17 2.26
C LYS A 49 0.02 8.16 2.58
N PHE A 50 -0.73 8.54 1.55
CA PHE A 50 -1.91 9.38 1.73
C PHE A 50 -3.02 8.59 2.43
N PRO A 51 -3.71 9.16 3.44
CA PRO A 51 -4.70 8.40 4.20
C PRO A 51 -5.89 7.95 3.37
N SER A 52 -6.38 6.75 3.65
CA SER A 52 -7.64 6.25 3.12
C SER A 52 -8.81 6.82 3.93
N LEU A 53 -9.90 7.11 3.24
CA LEU A 53 -11.12 7.66 3.84
C LEU A 53 -11.82 6.60 4.71
N LEU A 54 -12.25 6.98 5.90
CA LEU A 54 -13.15 6.21 6.76
C LEU A 54 -14.47 6.97 6.88
N THR A 55 -15.55 6.37 6.36
CA THR A 55 -16.91 6.90 6.51
C THR A 55 -17.41 6.60 7.93
N HIS A 56 -18.33 7.41 8.46
CA HIS A 56 -18.92 7.18 9.79
C HIS A 56 -19.90 6.01 9.83
N SER A 57 -20.28 5.49 8.66
CA SER A 57 -21.24 4.38 8.52
C SER A 57 -20.59 3.00 8.51
N GLU A 58 -19.27 2.91 8.28
CA GLU A 58 -18.56 1.64 8.16
C GLU A 58 -17.91 1.23 9.48
N PRO A 59 -17.93 -0.07 9.84
CA PRO A 59 -17.20 -0.56 10.99
C PRO A 59 -15.69 -0.37 10.76
N MET A 60 -15.03 0.30 11.70
CA MET A 60 -13.58 0.55 11.65
C MET A 60 -12.78 -0.75 11.55
N THR A 61 -13.25 -1.82 12.19
CA THR A 61 -12.61 -3.15 12.17
C THR A 61 -12.53 -3.73 10.75
N GLY A 62 -13.63 -3.69 9.99
CA GLY A 62 -13.67 -4.21 8.62
C GLY A 62 -12.70 -3.47 7.70
N LYS A 63 -12.71 -2.13 7.75
CA LYS A 63 -11.75 -1.29 7.01
C LYS A 63 -10.29 -1.59 7.37
N VAL A 64 -10.00 -1.89 8.63
CA VAL A 64 -8.64 -2.23 9.06
C VAL A 64 -8.22 -3.59 8.51
N GLU A 65 -9.12 -4.58 8.51
CA GLU A 65 -8.85 -5.90 7.92
C GLU A 65 -8.65 -5.83 6.40
N GLU A 66 -9.49 -5.08 5.69
CA GLU A 66 -9.32 -4.82 4.26
C GLU A 66 -7.97 -4.17 3.96
N VAL A 67 -7.59 -3.14 4.71
CA VAL A 67 -6.31 -2.44 4.51
C VAL A 67 -5.12 -3.34 4.84
N LYS A 68 -5.25 -4.26 5.80
CA LYS A 68 -4.21 -5.26 6.11
C LYS A 68 -4.06 -6.30 5.00
N ALA A 69 -5.15 -6.73 4.40
CA ALA A 69 -5.16 -7.69 3.31
C ALA A 69 -4.78 -7.06 1.95
N THR A 70 -4.84 -5.73 1.84
CA THR A 70 -4.58 -5.03 0.58
C THR A 70 -3.10 -4.80 0.36
N ILE A 71 -2.61 -5.24 -0.80
CA ILE A 71 -1.27 -4.89 -1.28
C ILE A 71 -1.39 -3.82 -2.38
N LYS A 72 -0.71 -2.69 -2.20
CA LYS A 72 -0.82 -1.55 -3.12
C LYS A 72 0.17 -1.68 -4.29
N PHE A 73 -0.35 -1.85 -5.49
CA PHE A 73 0.42 -1.66 -6.72
C PHE A 73 0.53 -0.16 -7.04
N GLN A 74 1.74 0.39 -6.96
CA GLN A 74 2.00 1.76 -7.41
C GLN A 74 2.75 1.74 -8.74
N MET A 75 2.03 1.92 -9.85
CA MET A 75 2.67 2.22 -11.13
C MET A 75 3.35 3.59 -11.04
N LYS A 76 4.68 3.57 -11.13
CA LYS A 76 5.53 4.76 -11.35
C LYS A 76 6.00 4.74 -12.81
N LYS A 77 6.88 5.67 -13.19
CA LYS A 77 7.59 5.66 -14.50
C LYS A 77 8.66 4.54 -14.59
N VAL A 78 8.40 3.36 -14.03
CA VAL A 78 9.29 2.20 -14.10
C VAL A 78 8.55 1.02 -14.70
N LEU A 79 9.26 0.24 -15.52
CA LEU A 79 8.74 -0.92 -16.23
C LEU A 79 8.68 -2.17 -15.33
N CYS A 80 9.54 -2.22 -14.31
CA CYS A 80 9.59 -3.32 -13.34
C CYS A 80 8.97 -2.89 -12.01
N LEU A 81 8.01 -3.67 -11.53
CA LEU A 81 7.39 -3.51 -10.22
C LEU A 81 7.68 -4.74 -9.38
N ALA A 82 8.02 -4.53 -8.12
CA ALA A 82 8.25 -5.61 -7.16
C ALA A 82 7.25 -5.43 -6.01
N VAL A 83 6.55 -6.51 -5.69
CA VAL A 83 5.50 -6.54 -4.67
C VAL A 83 5.67 -7.80 -3.83
N ALA A 84 5.48 -7.68 -2.51
CA ALA A 84 5.47 -8.80 -1.60
C ALA A 84 4.06 -9.40 -1.55
N ILE A 85 3.94 -10.69 -1.85
CA ILE A 85 2.66 -11.40 -2.04
C ILE A 85 2.33 -12.31 -0.84
N GLY A 86 3.31 -12.61 0.02
CA GLY A 86 3.10 -13.43 1.21
C GLY A 86 4.36 -13.68 2.03
N HIS A 87 4.20 -14.42 3.12
CA HIS A 87 5.27 -14.90 3.99
C HIS A 87 5.54 -16.38 3.74
N VAL A 88 6.75 -16.85 4.09
CA VAL A 88 7.16 -18.26 3.92
C VAL A 88 6.40 -19.20 4.87
N GLU A 89 5.83 -18.67 5.95
CA GLU A 89 5.03 -19.43 6.92
C GLU A 89 3.60 -19.73 6.44
N MET A 90 3.17 -19.16 5.31
CA MET A 90 1.86 -19.46 4.70
C MET A 90 1.90 -20.79 3.94
N SER A 91 0.73 -21.40 3.76
CA SER A 91 0.62 -22.63 2.98
C SER A 91 0.88 -22.38 1.48
N GLU A 92 1.32 -23.42 0.78
CA GLU A 92 1.61 -23.33 -0.66
C GLU A 92 0.36 -22.95 -1.47
N ASP A 93 -0.81 -23.48 -1.10
CA ASP A 93 -2.08 -23.19 -1.79
C ASP A 93 -2.50 -21.72 -1.63
N GLU A 94 -2.36 -21.16 -0.43
CA GLU A 94 -2.64 -19.74 -0.17
C GLU A 94 -1.67 -18.84 -0.94
N LEU A 95 -0.38 -19.21 -1.01
CA LEU A 95 0.62 -18.46 -1.76
C LEU A 95 0.30 -18.47 -3.26
N VAL A 96 -0.07 -19.62 -3.83
CA VAL A 96 -0.45 -19.73 -5.24
C VAL A 96 -1.71 -18.91 -5.53
N ALA A 97 -2.72 -18.97 -4.66
CA ALA A 97 -3.95 -18.17 -4.79
C ALA A 97 -3.63 -16.66 -4.78
N ASN A 98 -2.80 -16.21 -3.84
CA ASN A 98 -2.38 -14.81 -3.74
C ASN A 98 -1.56 -14.35 -4.96
N ILE A 99 -0.67 -15.20 -5.48
CA ILE A 99 0.13 -14.91 -6.68
C ILE A 99 -0.80 -14.74 -7.90
N ASN A 100 -1.76 -15.64 -8.09
CA ASN A 100 -2.70 -15.56 -9.20
C ASN A 100 -3.58 -14.31 -9.10
N LEU A 101 -4.10 -13.98 -7.91
CA LEU A 101 -4.87 -12.76 -7.69
C LEU A 101 -4.05 -11.51 -8.01
N ALA A 102 -2.81 -11.44 -7.52
CA ALA A 102 -1.90 -10.33 -7.74
C ALA A 102 -1.59 -10.11 -9.24
N ILE A 103 -1.29 -11.19 -9.97
CA ILE A 103 -0.99 -11.13 -11.40
C ILE A 103 -2.23 -10.69 -12.19
N ASN A 104 -3.38 -11.32 -11.94
CA ASN A 104 -4.62 -11.00 -12.64
C ASN A 104 -5.06 -9.55 -12.40
N PHE A 105 -4.96 -9.07 -11.16
CA PHE A 105 -5.25 -7.68 -10.83
C PHE A 105 -4.32 -6.71 -11.59
N LEU A 106 -3.01 -6.97 -11.60
CA LEU A 106 -2.04 -6.12 -12.30
C LEU A 106 -2.29 -6.11 -13.81
N VAL A 107 -2.55 -7.28 -14.41
CA VAL A 107 -2.83 -7.42 -15.84
C VAL A 107 -4.07 -6.63 -16.23
N SER A 108 -5.13 -6.65 -15.41
CA SER A 108 -6.36 -5.91 -15.69
C SER A 108 -6.20 -4.39 -15.73
N LEU A 109 -5.16 -3.86 -15.08
CA LEU A 109 -4.84 -2.42 -15.06
C LEU A 109 -4.03 -1.97 -16.29
N LEU A 110 -3.44 -2.89 -17.05
CA LEU A 110 -2.57 -2.57 -18.19
C LEU A 110 -3.37 -2.47 -19.49
N LYS A 111 -3.12 -1.41 -20.27
CA LYS A 111 -3.67 -1.31 -21.64
C LYS A 111 -3.13 -2.49 -22.46
N LYS A 112 -4.03 -3.34 -22.98
CA LYS A 112 -3.74 -4.61 -23.69
C LYS A 112 -3.41 -5.83 -22.81
N ASN A 113 -3.68 -5.78 -21.50
CA ASN A 113 -3.60 -6.93 -20.59
C ASN A 113 -2.25 -7.67 -20.72
N TRP A 114 -2.30 -8.98 -21.02
CA TRP A 114 -1.14 -9.88 -21.12
C TRP A 114 -0.15 -9.50 -22.22
N GLN A 115 -0.58 -8.83 -23.30
CA GLN A 115 0.35 -8.41 -24.36
C GLN A 115 1.37 -7.37 -23.88
N ASN A 116 1.06 -6.69 -22.77
CA ASN A 116 1.96 -5.71 -22.17
C ASN A 116 2.90 -6.32 -21.11
N VAL A 117 2.74 -7.62 -20.81
CA VAL A 117 3.57 -8.35 -19.84
C VAL A 117 4.62 -9.14 -20.61
N ARG A 118 5.90 -8.76 -20.47
CA ARG A 118 7.01 -9.46 -21.13
C ARG A 118 7.50 -10.67 -20.34
N SER A 119 7.60 -10.54 -19.02
CA SER A 119 8.12 -11.59 -18.14
C SER A 119 7.68 -11.38 -16.70
N LEU A 120 7.47 -12.46 -15.96
CA LEU A 120 7.13 -12.47 -14.54
C LEU A 120 8.17 -13.30 -13.78
N TYR A 121 8.67 -12.74 -12.69
CA TYR A 121 9.65 -13.39 -11.82
C TYR A 121 9.11 -13.48 -10.40
N ILE A 122 9.26 -14.66 -9.80
CA ILE A 122 8.98 -14.90 -8.39
C ILE A 122 10.32 -15.14 -7.70
N LYS A 123 10.55 -14.46 -6.59
CA LYS A 123 11.73 -14.69 -5.75
C LYS A 123 11.34 -14.61 -4.28
N SER A 124 11.99 -15.43 -3.46
CA SER A 124 11.98 -15.26 -2.00
C SER A 124 13.08 -14.28 -1.57
N THR A 125 13.11 -13.91 -0.28
CA THR A 125 14.09 -12.96 0.26
C THR A 125 15.54 -13.38 0.03
N MET A 126 15.83 -14.69 0.11
CA MET A 126 17.17 -15.27 -0.01
C MET A 126 17.32 -16.25 -1.19
N GLY A 127 16.23 -16.56 -1.90
CA GLY A 127 16.22 -17.54 -2.98
C GLY A 127 16.56 -16.95 -4.33
N ARG A 128 16.92 -17.84 -5.27
CA ARG A 128 17.11 -17.48 -6.68
C ARG A 128 15.76 -17.12 -7.31
N PRO A 129 15.71 -16.11 -8.20
CA PRO A 129 14.49 -15.78 -8.92
C PRO A 129 14.12 -16.90 -9.89
N GLN A 130 12.86 -17.31 -9.84
CA GLN A 130 12.24 -18.24 -10.77
C GLN A 130 11.37 -17.46 -11.76
N ARG A 131 11.52 -17.76 -13.05
CA ARG A 131 10.73 -17.14 -14.10
C ARG A 131 9.47 -17.97 -14.33
N VAL A 132 8.32 -17.33 -14.23
CA VAL A 132 7.01 -17.96 -14.42
C VAL A 132 6.44 -17.65 -15.80
N PHE A 133 6.80 -16.50 -16.37
CA PHE A 133 6.45 -16.05 -17.72
C PHE A 133 7.59 -15.27 -18.33
#